data_AF-A0AAJ4XIC3-F1
#
_entry.id   AF-A0AAJ4XIC3-F1
#
_cell.length_a   1.000
_cell.length_b   1.000
_cell.length_c   1.000
_cell.angle_alpha   90.00
_cell.angle_beta   90.00
_cell.angle_gamma   90.00
#
_symmetry.space_group_name_H-M   'P 1'
#
loop_
_entity.id
_entity.type
_entity.pdbx_description
1 polymer ?
#
loop_
_entity_poly.entity_id
_entity_poly.type
_entity_poly.pdbx_seq_one_letter_code
_entity_poly.pdbx_strand_id
1 'polypeptide(L)'
;MKIYGFDNDVILSGANLSRDYFTNRRDRYLLIENHETVADYLDSLVDVVGQFSLRLESTSGMGASASEAAATSVWKLIWDGGKGRLVPGAQEKSGSYADSDWTDSASQSVEEFTRQWHNMAPLPAAQTSTSEKKTDTFLLPLLQMGPLNIRQETRAITKILELGLEAPAMRGKPPMIGLTSGYFSLYRPYKALLLCAKAANSAIVTIVCAAPEANGFFQSKGVSGWIPEAYTWYEYQFWRALQRSKRLLGQHNRKIQEGGVEVREWKKEGWTYHAKGIWYSPPSAQGPAAPTMVHVGSSNYGSRSANLDLECTFLVSTDSKELSHRLKEEFETLQSDAKDIVDEKLFQRPDRKVRRRVKIASWILKGML
;
A
#
# COMPACT_ATOMS: atom_id res chain seq x y z
N MET A 1 2.62 8.37 -5.32
CA MET A 1 3.57 7.34 -5.79
C MET A 1 4.97 7.67 -5.29
N LYS A 2 5.80 6.66 -5.01
CA LYS A 2 7.18 6.79 -4.51
C LYS A 2 8.06 5.78 -5.21
N ILE A 3 8.77 6.28 -6.22
CA ILE A 3 9.57 5.52 -7.15
C ILE A 3 10.95 6.15 -7.15
N TYR A 4 11.99 5.35 -7.03
CA TYR A 4 13.38 5.79 -7.14
C TYR A 4 14.05 4.95 -8.21
N GLY A 5 14.49 5.57 -9.30
CA GLY A 5 15.14 4.89 -10.42
C GLY A 5 16.58 5.35 -10.59
N PHE A 6 17.48 4.43 -10.91
CA PHE A 6 18.88 4.66 -11.25
C PHE A 6 19.24 3.69 -12.39
N ASP A 7 19.39 4.20 -13.60
CA ASP A 7 19.54 3.37 -14.81
C ASP A 7 18.41 2.33 -14.89
N ASN A 8 18.75 1.04 -14.82
CA ASN A 8 17.79 -0.08 -14.87
C ASN A 8 17.41 -0.62 -13.47
N ASP A 9 17.86 0.02 -12.41
CA ASP A 9 17.51 -0.34 -11.03
C ASP A 9 16.38 0.54 -10.52
N VAL A 10 15.36 -0.06 -9.90
CA VAL A 10 14.26 0.67 -9.29
C VAL A 10 13.98 0.21 -7.86
N ILE A 11 13.72 1.18 -6.99
CA ILE A 11 13.26 0.98 -5.62
C ILE A 11 11.83 1.49 -5.49
N LEU A 12 10.94 0.59 -5.03
CA LEU A 12 9.56 0.91 -4.69
C LEU A 12 9.41 0.91 -3.18
N SER A 13 8.95 2.01 -2.59
CA SER A 13 8.83 2.13 -1.13
C SER A 13 7.69 3.05 -0.70
N GLY A 14 7.28 2.94 0.57
CA GLY A 14 6.46 3.94 1.25
C GLY A 14 7.24 5.15 1.77
N ALA A 15 8.56 5.20 1.58
CA ALA A 15 9.46 6.20 2.16
C ALA A 15 9.37 7.60 1.52
N ASN A 16 9.71 8.64 2.29
CA ASN A 16 9.88 10.01 1.76
C ASN A 16 11.36 10.39 1.63
N LEU A 17 12.30 9.44 1.81
CA LEU A 17 13.75 9.67 1.96
C LEU A 17 14.10 10.77 2.98
N SER A 18 13.31 10.94 4.04
CA SER A 18 13.66 11.81 5.17
C SER A 18 14.53 11.06 6.18
N ARG A 19 15.22 11.81 7.04
CA ARG A 19 16.12 11.26 8.09
C ARG A 19 15.51 10.07 8.83
N ASP A 20 14.25 10.18 9.25
CA ASP A 20 13.57 9.13 10.02
C ASP A 20 13.55 7.77 9.31
N TYR A 21 13.41 7.75 7.98
CA TYR A 21 13.44 6.51 7.18
C TYR A 21 14.80 5.82 7.18
N PHE A 22 15.87 6.57 7.42
CA PHE A 22 17.23 6.05 7.49
C PHE A 22 17.69 5.77 8.92
N THR A 23 16.99 6.24 9.94
CA THR A 23 17.41 6.12 11.34
C THR A 23 16.53 5.18 12.15
N ASN A 24 15.22 5.43 12.20
CA ASN A 24 14.34 4.85 13.21
C ASN A 24 12.88 4.73 12.77
N ARG A 25 12.64 4.52 11.48
CA ARG A 25 11.32 4.23 10.94
C ARG A 25 11.34 2.88 10.23
N ARG A 26 10.55 1.94 10.73
CA ARG A 26 10.38 0.63 10.10
C ARG A 26 9.45 0.79 8.90
N ASP A 27 9.99 0.63 7.70
CA ASP A 27 9.24 0.56 6.44
C ASP A 27 9.81 -0.59 5.58
N ARG A 28 9.24 -0.78 4.39
CA ARG A 28 9.65 -1.78 3.40
C ARG A 28 10.11 -1.10 2.11
N TYR A 29 10.94 -1.81 1.37
CA TYR A 29 11.30 -1.45 0.01
C TYR A 29 11.46 -2.72 -0.83
N LEU A 30 11.05 -2.65 -2.09
CA LEU A 30 11.35 -3.65 -3.10
C LEU A 30 12.39 -3.06 -4.03
N LEU A 31 13.56 -3.70 -4.11
CA LEU A 31 14.59 -3.40 -5.09
C LEU A 31 14.43 -4.37 -6.26
N ILE A 32 14.36 -3.82 -7.47
CA ILE A 32 14.38 -4.58 -8.73
C ILE A 32 15.61 -4.09 -9.49
N GLU A 33 16.60 -4.97 -9.64
CA GLU A 33 17.89 -4.64 -10.24
C GLU A 33 17.92 -5.03 -11.73
N ASN A 34 18.57 -4.21 -12.54
CA ASN A 34 18.88 -4.43 -13.94
C ASN A 34 17.66 -4.89 -14.77
N HIS A 35 16.52 -4.21 -14.59
CA HIS A 35 15.27 -4.55 -15.26
C HIS A 35 14.68 -3.34 -16.03
N GLU A 36 15.28 -3.07 -17.19
CA GLU A 36 14.93 -1.98 -18.12
C GLU A 36 13.41 -1.81 -18.32
N THR A 37 12.68 -2.89 -18.65
CA THR A 37 11.24 -2.80 -18.90
C THR A 37 10.41 -2.28 -17.71
N VAL A 38 10.83 -2.57 -16.47
CA VAL A 38 10.13 -2.08 -15.28
C VAL A 38 10.54 -0.63 -14.99
N ALA A 39 11.80 -0.28 -15.22
CA ALA A 39 12.28 1.10 -15.13
C ALA A 39 11.52 1.99 -16.13
N ASP A 40 11.46 1.59 -17.40
CA ASP A 40 10.73 2.28 -18.46
C ASP A 40 9.23 2.41 -18.16
N TYR A 41 8.60 1.37 -17.61
CA TYR A 41 7.19 1.42 -17.17
C TYR A 41 6.97 2.52 -16.13
N LEU A 42 7.84 2.57 -15.12
CA LEU A 42 7.71 3.51 -14.02
C LEU A 42 8.05 4.95 -14.43
N ASP A 43 9.06 5.14 -15.28
CA ASP A 43 9.40 6.44 -15.86
C ASP A 43 8.25 6.97 -16.72
N SER A 44 7.73 6.12 -17.62
CA SER A 44 6.57 6.44 -18.46
C SER A 44 5.32 6.79 -17.63
N LEU A 45 5.09 6.08 -16.51
CA LEU A 45 4.00 6.39 -15.59
C LEU A 45 4.15 7.76 -14.95
N VAL A 46 5.38 8.11 -14.55
CA VAL A 46 5.70 9.44 -14.00
C VAL A 46 5.45 10.52 -15.05
N ASP A 47 5.80 10.28 -16.32
CA ASP A 47 5.55 11.22 -17.39
C ASP A 47 4.05 11.39 -17.71
N VAL A 48 3.29 10.31 -17.79
CA VAL A 48 1.83 10.35 -18.01
C VAL A 48 1.11 11.14 -16.90
N VAL A 49 1.44 10.88 -15.63
CA VAL A 49 0.86 11.63 -14.50
C VAL A 49 1.41 13.07 -14.46
N GLY A 50 2.66 13.26 -14.86
CA GLY A 50 3.35 14.54 -14.93
C GLY A 50 2.70 15.52 -15.91
N GLN A 51 2.01 15.04 -16.96
CA GLN A 51 1.25 15.89 -17.89
C GLN A 51 0.15 16.72 -17.22
N PHE A 52 -0.32 16.29 -16.04
CA PHE A 52 -1.40 16.91 -15.28
C PHE A 52 -0.91 17.49 -13.95
N SER A 53 0.38 17.84 -13.89
CA SER A 53 1.05 18.35 -12.68
C SER A 53 1.56 19.77 -12.89
N LEU A 54 1.64 20.54 -11.80
CA LEU A 54 2.29 21.85 -11.83
C LEU A 54 3.81 21.69 -11.93
N ARG A 55 4.43 22.46 -12.82
CA ARG A 55 5.88 22.57 -12.94
C ARG A 55 6.41 23.62 -11.98
N LEU A 56 7.50 23.29 -11.29
CA LEU A 56 8.23 24.25 -10.46
C LEU A 56 9.26 24.98 -11.32
N GLU A 57 9.17 26.30 -11.40
CA GLU A 57 10.11 27.13 -12.15
C GLU A 57 10.73 28.21 -11.27
N SER A 58 11.99 28.54 -11.54
CA SER A 58 12.68 29.63 -10.85
C SER A 58 12.20 30.98 -11.39
N THR A 59 11.85 31.90 -10.48
CA THR A 59 11.46 33.28 -10.81
C THR A 59 12.68 34.19 -11.02
N SER A 60 13.88 33.73 -10.65
CA SER A 60 15.12 34.47 -10.91
C SER A 60 15.56 34.25 -12.35
N GLY A 61 15.38 35.28 -13.19
CA GLY A 61 16.17 35.40 -14.42
C GLY A 61 17.66 35.41 -14.05
N MET A 62 18.52 34.90 -14.94
CA MET A 62 19.97 34.74 -14.75
C MET A 62 20.79 36.03 -14.47
N GLY A 63 20.20 37.08 -13.87
CA GLY A 63 20.87 38.36 -13.58
C GLY A 63 20.37 39.14 -12.36
N ALA A 64 19.51 38.58 -11.48
CA ALA A 64 19.07 39.29 -10.27
C ALA A 64 20.12 39.22 -9.14
N SER A 65 20.40 40.34 -8.50
CA SER A 65 21.38 40.42 -7.40
C SER A 65 20.87 39.72 -6.14
N ALA A 66 21.79 39.15 -5.34
CA ALA A 66 21.48 38.37 -4.15
C ALA A 66 20.64 39.11 -3.08
N SER A 67 20.56 40.45 -3.12
CA SER A 67 19.78 41.25 -2.18
C SER A 67 18.28 41.33 -2.52
N GLU A 68 17.87 41.09 -3.77
CA GLU A 68 16.45 41.14 -4.18
C GLU A 68 15.71 39.80 -4.02
N ALA A 69 16.45 38.67 -4.03
CA ALA A 69 15.90 37.32 -3.89
C ALA A 69 15.38 36.97 -2.48
N ALA A 70 15.66 37.81 -1.48
CA ALA A 70 15.30 37.54 -0.08
C ALA A 70 13.83 37.89 0.27
N ALA A 71 13.12 38.64 -0.57
CA ALA A 71 11.77 39.16 -0.27
C ALA A 71 10.63 38.49 -1.07
N THR A 72 10.94 37.74 -2.13
CA THR A 72 9.96 37.04 -2.99
C THR A 72 10.32 35.57 -3.13
N SER A 73 9.31 34.69 -3.23
CA SER A 73 9.56 33.27 -3.51
C SER A 73 10.33 33.14 -4.82
N VAL A 74 11.55 32.58 -4.73
CA VAL A 74 12.43 32.28 -5.87
C VAL A 74 11.82 31.22 -6.81
N TRP A 75 10.69 30.62 -6.42
CA TRP A 75 10.02 29.56 -7.17
C TRP A 75 8.54 29.86 -7.37
N LYS A 76 8.03 29.51 -8.55
CA LYS A 76 6.62 29.58 -8.91
C LYS A 76 6.15 28.22 -9.45
N LEU A 77 4.93 27.84 -9.11
CA LEU A 77 4.22 26.73 -9.73
C LEU A 77 3.50 27.22 -10.98
N ILE A 78 3.75 26.58 -12.11
CA ILE A 78 3.20 26.94 -13.41
C ILE A 78 2.50 25.73 -14.01
N TRP A 79 1.31 25.96 -14.56
CA TRP A 79 0.66 24.99 -15.41
C TRP A 79 1.22 25.13 -16.83
N ASP A 80 2.03 24.17 -17.28
CA ASP A 80 2.57 24.14 -18.63
C ASP A 80 1.71 23.34 -19.62
N GLY A 81 0.63 22.74 -19.14
CA GLY A 81 -0.30 21.92 -19.92
C GLY A 81 0.32 20.61 -20.41
N GLY A 82 1.31 20.08 -19.68
CA GLY A 82 1.98 18.82 -19.99
C GLY A 82 3.03 18.92 -21.11
N LYS A 83 3.47 20.14 -21.43
CA LYS A 83 4.47 20.37 -22.49
C LYS A 83 5.80 19.69 -22.17
N GLY A 84 6.39 19.03 -23.17
CA GLY A 84 7.71 18.41 -23.06
C GLY A 84 7.72 17.08 -22.29
N ARG A 85 6.55 16.54 -21.90
CA ARG A 85 6.42 15.17 -21.38
C ARG A 85 6.15 14.22 -22.53
N LEU A 86 7.08 13.31 -22.77
CA LEU A 86 6.95 12.29 -23.81
C LEU A 86 6.17 11.10 -23.23
N VAL A 87 5.15 10.64 -23.93
CA VAL A 87 4.48 9.38 -23.59
C VAL A 87 4.84 8.38 -24.68
N PRO A 88 5.56 7.30 -24.36
CA PRO A 88 5.92 6.30 -25.36
C PRO A 88 4.69 5.76 -26.09
N GLY A 89 4.70 5.79 -27.42
CA GLY A 89 3.61 5.27 -28.25
C GLY A 89 2.39 6.19 -28.40
N ALA A 90 2.33 7.34 -27.72
CA ALA A 90 1.33 8.37 -28.01
C ALA A 90 1.78 9.24 -29.18
N GLN A 91 0.89 9.53 -30.14
CA GLN A 91 1.12 10.65 -31.04
C GLN A 91 1.25 11.93 -30.20
N GLU A 92 2.24 12.78 -30.48
CA GLU A 92 2.31 14.12 -29.88
C GLU A 92 0.94 14.78 -30.05
N LYS A 93 0.20 14.91 -28.94
CA LYS A 93 -0.98 15.76 -28.95
C LYS A 93 -0.48 17.17 -29.17
N SER A 94 -0.80 17.73 -30.33
CA SER A 94 -0.42 19.08 -30.74
C SER A 94 -1.07 20.21 -29.89
N GLY A 95 -1.66 19.89 -28.73
CA GLY A 95 -2.36 20.83 -27.86
C GLY A 95 -2.03 20.62 -26.38
N SER A 96 -1.92 21.72 -25.63
CA SER A 96 -1.73 21.73 -24.18
C SER A 96 -3.04 21.42 -23.46
N TYR A 97 -2.97 20.68 -22.35
CA TYR A 97 -4.12 20.50 -21.46
C TYR A 97 -4.49 21.83 -20.78
N ALA A 98 -5.78 22.08 -20.58
CA ALA A 98 -6.27 23.21 -19.79
C ALA A 98 -5.98 23.00 -18.29
N ASP A 99 -5.84 24.08 -17.54
CA ASP A 99 -5.62 24.04 -16.08
C ASP A 99 -6.90 23.73 -15.29
N SER A 100 -8.04 23.62 -15.98
CA SER A 100 -9.32 23.11 -15.47
C SER A 100 -9.82 21.92 -16.29
N ASP A 101 -10.75 21.15 -15.73
CA ASP A 101 -11.51 20.09 -16.41
C ASP A 101 -10.64 18.99 -17.09
N TRP A 102 -9.40 18.81 -16.61
CA TRP A 102 -8.46 17.84 -17.16
C TRP A 102 -8.68 16.41 -16.64
N THR A 103 -9.57 16.19 -15.67
CA THR A 103 -9.81 14.88 -15.02
C THR A 103 -10.12 13.77 -16.03
N ASP A 104 -10.99 14.03 -17.01
CA ASP A 104 -11.35 13.04 -18.03
C ASP A 104 -10.16 12.73 -18.95
N SER A 105 -9.40 13.76 -19.33
CA SER A 105 -8.18 13.60 -20.13
C SER A 105 -7.09 12.81 -19.40
N ALA A 106 -6.92 13.07 -18.09
CA ALA A 106 -5.99 12.32 -17.25
C ALA A 106 -6.41 10.87 -17.08
N SER A 107 -7.70 10.63 -16.85
CA SER A 107 -8.26 9.28 -16.73
C SER A 107 -8.01 8.49 -18.02
N GLN A 108 -8.34 9.06 -19.18
CA GLN A 108 -8.09 8.45 -20.49
C GLN A 108 -6.60 8.19 -20.73
N SER A 109 -5.72 9.11 -20.34
CA SER A 109 -4.27 8.97 -20.53
C SER A 109 -3.70 7.81 -19.70
N VAL A 110 -4.17 7.62 -18.46
CA VAL A 110 -3.75 6.52 -17.59
C VAL A 110 -4.34 5.17 -18.06
N GLU A 111 -5.57 5.15 -18.57
CA GLU A 111 -6.18 3.95 -19.15
C GLU A 111 -5.46 3.51 -20.43
N GLU A 112 -5.16 4.46 -21.30
CA GLU A 112 -4.41 4.23 -22.53
C GLU A 112 -2.99 3.73 -22.22
N PHE A 113 -2.30 4.38 -21.28
CA PHE A 113 -1.02 3.90 -20.75
C PHE A 113 -1.10 2.45 -20.28
N THR A 114 -2.11 2.11 -19.47
CA THR A 114 -2.32 0.74 -18.99
C THR A 114 -2.51 -0.23 -20.16
N ARG A 115 -3.30 0.14 -21.16
CA ARG A 115 -3.58 -0.69 -22.35
C ARG A 115 -2.33 -0.93 -23.19
N GLN A 116 -1.52 0.11 -23.41
CA GLN A 116 -0.27 0.01 -24.17
C GLN A 116 0.71 -0.93 -23.49
N TRP A 117 0.96 -0.75 -22.19
CA TRP A 117 1.86 -1.62 -21.43
C TRP A 117 1.35 -3.05 -21.30
N HIS A 118 0.03 -3.24 -21.21
CA HIS A 118 -0.55 -4.57 -21.25
C HIS A 118 -0.27 -5.29 -22.59
N ASN A 119 -0.32 -4.58 -23.71
CA ASN A 119 -0.03 -5.15 -25.03
C ASN A 119 1.47 -5.40 -25.27
N MET A 120 2.34 -4.62 -24.64
CA MET A 120 3.80 -4.82 -24.70
C MET A 120 4.29 -5.93 -23.77
N ALA A 121 3.52 -6.25 -22.71
CA ALA A 121 3.87 -7.29 -21.77
C ALA A 121 3.98 -8.65 -22.50
N PRO A 122 5.07 -9.41 -22.27
CA PRO A 122 5.22 -10.72 -22.89
C PRO A 122 4.05 -11.62 -22.47
N LEU A 123 3.39 -12.24 -23.45
CA LEU A 123 2.33 -13.21 -23.18
C LEU A 123 2.91 -14.34 -22.31
N PRO A 124 2.18 -14.83 -21.29
CA PRO A 124 2.62 -15.98 -20.51
C PRO A 124 2.97 -17.12 -21.47
N ALA A 125 4.14 -17.75 -21.26
CA ALA A 125 4.75 -18.77 -22.12
C ALA A 125 3.96 -20.10 -22.18
N ALA A 126 2.68 -20.04 -22.50
CA ALA A 126 1.87 -21.19 -22.86
C ALA A 126 2.03 -21.56 -24.36
N GLN A 127 2.84 -20.82 -25.14
CA GLN A 127 2.94 -21.03 -26.60
C GLN A 127 4.34 -20.90 -27.24
N THR A 128 5.43 -20.70 -26.50
CA THR A 128 6.78 -20.68 -27.09
C THR A 128 7.65 -21.78 -26.51
N SER A 129 7.59 -22.94 -27.18
CA SER A 129 8.49 -24.07 -26.97
C SER A 129 9.89 -23.75 -27.50
N THR A 130 10.70 -23.03 -26.74
CA THR A 130 12.15 -22.91 -26.94
C THR A 130 12.82 -22.66 -25.60
N SER A 131 14.07 -23.10 -25.47
CA SER A 131 14.85 -23.31 -24.23
C SER A 131 15.17 -22.08 -23.36
N GLU A 132 14.25 -21.12 -23.22
CA GLU A 132 14.41 -20.00 -22.30
C GLU A 132 14.23 -20.46 -20.85
N LYS A 133 15.03 -19.87 -19.94
CA LYS A 133 14.94 -20.13 -18.49
C LYS A 133 13.47 -19.93 -18.07
N LYS A 134 12.88 -20.95 -17.46
CA LYS A 134 11.51 -20.89 -16.94
C LYS A 134 11.36 -19.68 -16.03
N THR A 135 10.53 -18.71 -16.41
CA THR A 135 10.13 -17.60 -15.53
C THR A 135 9.43 -18.16 -14.30
N ASP A 136 9.94 -17.84 -13.12
CA ASP A 136 9.39 -18.29 -11.84
C ASP A 136 8.69 -17.18 -11.06
N THR A 137 8.77 -15.93 -11.51
CA THR A 137 8.27 -14.76 -10.80
C THR A 137 7.59 -13.80 -11.77
N PHE A 138 6.39 -13.37 -11.42
CA PHE A 138 5.58 -12.40 -12.16
C PHE A 138 5.43 -11.13 -11.35
N LEU A 139 5.63 -9.99 -12.01
CA LEU A 139 5.41 -8.66 -11.47
C LEU A 139 4.24 -8.02 -12.22
N LEU A 140 3.17 -7.72 -11.49
CA LEU A 140 2.00 -7.01 -12.03
C LEU A 140 1.92 -5.62 -11.37
N PRO A 141 2.22 -4.53 -12.10
CA PRO A 141 1.98 -3.19 -11.60
C PRO A 141 0.47 -2.93 -11.53
N LEU A 142 0.05 -2.25 -10.46
CA LEU A 142 -1.34 -1.92 -10.17
C LEU A 142 -1.45 -0.43 -9.83
N LEU A 143 -2.31 0.26 -10.58
CA LEU A 143 -2.60 1.67 -10.35
C LEU A 143 -3.88 1.84 -9.53
N GLN A 144 -3.84 2.78 -8.60
CA GLN A 144 -5.02 3.22 -7.86
C GLN A 144 -5.04 4.73 -7.77
N MET A 145 -5.98 5.33 -8.50
CA MET A 145 -6.14 6.77 -8.63
C MET A 145 -7.62 7.07 -8.56
N GLY A 146 -8.12 7.19 -7.32
CA GLY A 146 -9.55 7.36 -7.07
C GLY A 146 -10.20 8.56 -7.77
N PRO A 147 -9.55 9.75 -7.81
CA PRO A 147 -10.05 10.91 -8.55
C PRO A 147 -10.17 10.70 -10.06
N LEU A 148 -9.40 9.77 -10.63
CA LEU A 148 -9.41 9.41 -12.06
C LEU A 148 -10.23 8.13 -12.33
N ASN A 149 -10.98 7.66 -11.33
CA ASN A 149 -11.71 6.40 -11.37
C ASN A 149 -10.88 5.15 -11.73
N ILE A 150 -9.56 5.18 -11.53
CA ILE A 150 -8.68 4.03 -11.72
C ILE A 150 -8.67 3.18 -10.44
N ARG A 151 -9.11 1.91 -10.54
CA ARG A 151 -9.39 1.02 -9.40
C ARG A 151 -8.66 -0.33 -9.46
N GLN A 152 -7.48 -0.40 -10.10
CA GLN A 152 -6.82 -1.69 -10.34
C GLN A 152 -6.36 -2.33 -9.01
N GLU A 153 -5.71 -1.56 -8.14
CA GLU A 153 -5.26 -2.05 -6.82
C GLU A 153 -6.44 -2.54 -5.97
N THR A 154 -7.50 -1.75 -5.83
CA THR A 154 -8.63 -2.09 -4.96
C THR A 154 -9.37 -3.34 -5.41
N ARG A 155 -9.44 -3.57 -6.73
CA ARG A 155 -9.93 -4.83 -7.32
C ARG A 155 -9.00 -6.00 -7.04
N ALA A 156 -7.69 -5.82 -7.22
CA ALA A 156 -6.69 -6.87 -6.98
C ALA A 156 -6.64 -7.30 -5.50
N ILE A 157 -6.63 -6.35 -4.56
CA ILE A 157 -6.62 -6.67 -3.12
C ILE A 157 -7.86 -7.47 -2.72
N THR A 158 -9.03 -7.12 -3.26
CA THR A 158 -10.26 -7.88 -3.04
C THR A 158 -10.08 -9.34 -3.50
N LYS A 159 -9.49 -9.55 -4.67
CA LYS A 159 -9.21 -10.90 -5.22
C LYS A 159 -8.21 -11.69 -4.38
N ILE A 160 -7.17 -11.05 -3.85
CA ILE A 160 -6.19 -11.69 -2.94
C ILE A 160 -6.87 -12.14 -1.64
N LEU A 161 -7.70 -11.27 -1.06
CA LEU A 161 -8.44 -11.59 0.15
C LEU A 161 -9.44 -12.73 -0.10
N GLU A 162 -10.22 -12.67 -1.19
CA GLU A 162 -11.13 -13.75 -1.59
C GLU A 162 -10.38 -15.07 -1.79
N LEU A 163 -9.27 -15.05 -2.54
CA LEU A 163 -8.43 -16.23 -2.79
C LEU A 163 -8.05 -16.93 -1.49
N GLY A 164 -7.55 -16.21 -0.49
CA GLY A 164 -7.20 -16.83 0.78
C GLY A 164 -8.41 -17.20 1.62
N LEU A 165 -9.45 -16.36 1.67
CA LEU A 165 -10.63 -16.62 2.50
C LEU A 165 -11.48 -17.79 1.99
N GLU A 166 -11.41 -18.11 0.70
CA GLU A 166 -12.16 -19.18 0.04
C GLU A 166 -11.33 -20.43 -0.24
N ALA A 167 -9.99 -20.34 -0.19
CA ALA A 167 -9.12 -21.49 -0.46
C ALA A 167 -9.34 -22.62 0.58
N PRO A 168 -9.52 -23.87 0.12
CA PRO A 168 -9.79 -24.99 0.99
C PRO A 168 -8.57 -25.32 1.86
N ALA A 169 -8.83 -25.72 3.11
CA ALA A 169 -7.75 -26.20 3.98
C ALA A 169 -7.14 -27.51 3.44
N MET A 170 -5.81 -27.61 3.48
CA MET A 170 -5.08 -28.82 3.11
C MET A 170 -4.75 -29.62 4.37
N ARG A 171 -5.33 -30.82 4.52
CA ARG A 171 -5.20 -31.65 5.75
C ARG A 171 -5.50 -30.87 7.04
N GLY A 172 -6.54 -30.04 7.02
CA GLY A 172 -6.96 -29.22 8.16
C GLY A 172 -6.10 -27.97 8.40
N LYS A 173 -5.12 -27.67 7.54
CA LYS A 173 -4.31 -26.44 7.61
C LYS A 173 -4.85 -25.40 6.63
N PRO A 174 -5.37 -24.26 7.12
CA PRO A 174 -5.89 -23.20 6.26
C PRO A 174 -4.76 -22.40 5.59
N PRO A 175 -5.06 -21.64 4.53
CA PRO A 175 -4.17 -20.61 3.99
C PRO A 175 -3.89 -19.51 5.03
N MET A 176 -2.84 -18.72 4.78
CA MET A 176 -2.49 -17.57 5.62
C MET A 176 -2.46 -16.27 4.81
N ILE A 177 -2.95 -15.20 5.41
CA ILE A 177 -2.86 -13.83 4.89
C ILE A 177 -2.14 -12.98 5.94
N GLY A 178 -0.97 -12.44 5.59
CA GLY A 178 -0.35 -11.35 6.32
C GLY A 178 -0.81 -10.02 5.74
N LEU A 179 -1.20 -9.05 6.57
CA LEU A 179 -1.46 -7.68 6.14
C LEU A 179 -0.75 -6.73 7.10
N THR A 180 -0.14 -5.68 6.57
CA THR A 180 0.41 -4.63 7.43
C THR A 180 0.12 -3.25 6.89
N SER A 181 -0.05 -2.28 7.80
CA SER A 181 -0.15 -0.87 7.48
C SER A 181 0.32 -0.02 8.66
N GLY A 182 1.03 1.08 8.39
CA GLY A 182 1.39 2.06 9.43
C GLY A 182 0.17 2.80 10.02
N TYR A 183 -0.96 2.79 9.32
CA TYR A 183 -2.18 3.49 9.70
C TYR A 183 -3.36 2.54 9.63
N PHE A 184 -3.96 2.20 10.78
CA PHE A 184 -5.10 1.29 10.78
C PHE A 184 -6.40 2.02 10.41
N SER A 185 -6.71 2.08 9.12
CA SER A 185 -7.96 2.65 8.58
C SER A 185 -8.60 1.81 7.48
N LEU A 186 -8.50 0.48 7.60
CA LEU A 186 -8.84 -0.49 6.55
C LEU A 186 -10.12 -0.14 5.75
N TYR A 187 -10.01 -0.14 4.42
CA TYR A 187 -11.08 0.23 3.49
C TYR A 187 -12.32 -0.66 3.66
N ARG A 188 -13.51 -0.10 3.42
CA ARG A 188 -14.79 -0.75 3.76
C ARG A 188 -15.00 -2.11 3.09
N PRO A 189 -14.76 -2.28 1.77
CA PRO A 189 -14.80 -3.59 1.12
C PRO A 189 -13.88 -4.63 1.76
N TYR A 190 -12.64 -4.27 2.10
CA TYR A 190 -11.69 -5.20 2.72
C TYR A 190 -12.17 -5.64 4.11
N LYS A 191 -12.65 -4.69 4.92
CA LYS A 191 -13.29 -5.00 6.21
C LYS A 191 -14.47 -5.96 6.03
N ALA A 192 -15.32 -5.75 5.03
CA ALA A 192 -16.48 -6.59 4.78
C ALA A 192 -16.06 -8.05 4.47
N LEU A 193 -15.06 -8.25 3.62
CA LEU A 193 -14.53 -9.59 3.31
C LEU A 193 -14.00 -10.29 4.58
N LEU A 194 -13.21 -9.58 5.38
CA LEU A 194 -12.66 -10.09 6.64
C LEU A 194 -13.74 -10.41 7.69
N LEU A 195 -14.90 -9.75 7.65
CA LEU A 195 -16.03 -10.01 8.55
C LEU A 195 -16.95 -11.12 8.05
N CYS A 196 -17.12 -11.25 6.73
CA CYS A 196 -18.10 -12.15 6.10
C CYS A 196 -17.59 -13.56 5.79
N ALA A 197 -16.27 -13.79 5.75
CA ALA A 197 -15.77 -15.14 5.42
C ALA A 197 -16.38 -16.21 6.34
N LYS A 198 -16.71 -17.35 5.73
CA LYS A 198 -17.48 -18.43 6.36
C LYS A 198 -16.87 -18.78 7.71
N ALA A 199 -17.73 -18.89 8.73
CA ALA A 199 -17.32 -19.03 10.12
C ALA A 199 -16.50 -20.30 10.41
N ALA A 200 -16.50 -21.30 9.52
CA ALA A 200 -15.66 -22.50 9.62
C ALA A 200 -14.63 -22.56 8.48
N ASN A 201 -13.38 -22.88 8.82
CA ASN A 201 -12.28 -23.20 7.89
C ASN A 201 -11.86 -22.07 6.92
N SER A 202 -11.88 -20.81 7.37
CA SER A 202 -11.33 -19.67 6.62
C SER A 202 -9.80 -19.54 6.76
N ALA A 203 -9.17 -18.65 6.01
CA ALA A 203 -7.75 -18.28 6.22
C ALA A 203 -7.45 -17.85 7.68
N ILE A 204 -6.19 -18.04 8.08
CA ILE A 204 -5.58 -17.34 9.21
C ILE A 204 -5.10 -15.99 8.70
N VAL A 205 -5.65 -14.90 9.21
CA VAL A 205 -5.29 -13.53 8.83
C VAL A 205 -4.59 -12.86 10.00
N THR A 206 -3.36 -12.41 9.79
CA THR A 206 -2.60 -11.63 10.77
C THR A 206 -2.42 -10.22 10.25
N ILE A 207 -2.94 -9.24 10.99
CA ILE A 207 -2.79 -7.82 10.68
C ILE A 207 -1.78 -7.20 11.64
N VAL A 208 -0.74 -6.56 11.13
CA VAL A 208 0.22 -5.77 11.92
C VAL A 208 -0.01 -4.29 11.66
N CYS A 209 -0.35 -3.52 12.69
CA CYS A 209 -0.47 -2.06 12.64
C CYS A 209 0.48 -1.37 13.62
N ALA A 210 0.68 -0.06 13.47
CA ALA A 210 1.47 0.70 14.43
C ALA A 210 0.72 0.84 15.77
N ALA A 211 1.38 0.57 16.90
CA ALA A 211 0.91 1.09 18.18
C ALA A 211 0.82 2.63 18.11
N PRO A 212 -0.07 3.29 18.87
CA PRO A 212 -0.13 4.75 18.99
C PRO A 212 1.22 5.42 19.18
N GLU A 213 2.11 4.84 19.99
CA GLU A 213 3.45 5.37 20.28
C GLU A 213 4.46 5.18 19.14
N ALA A 214 4.21 4.22 18.25
CA ALA A 214 4.99 4.00 17.03
C ALA A 214 4.43 4.79 15.83
N ASN A 215 3.38 5.59 16.02
CA ASN A 215 2.82 6.43 14.98
C ASN A 215 3.64 7.72 14.80
N GLY A 216 3.89 8.14 13.56
CA GLY A 216 4.66 9.36 13.26
C GLY A 216 4.02 10.67 13.76
N PHE A 217 2.74 10.64 14.14
CA PHE A 217 2.04 11.80 14.74
C PHE A 217 1.91 11.70 16.26
N PHE A 218 2.55 10.69 16.90
CA PHE A 218 2.51 10.54 18.35
C PHE A 218 3.07 11.79 19.03
N GLN A 219 2.30 12.33 19.99
CA GLN A 219 2.62 13.56 20.72
C GLN A 219 2.79 14.83 19.87
N SER A 220 2.40 14.81 18.59
CA SER A 220 2.37 16.02 17.75
C SER A 220 1.45 17.10 18.35
N LYS A 221 1.88 18.37 18.23
CA LYS A 221 1.11 19.51 18.73
C LYS A 221 -0.15 19.74 17.88
N GLY A 222 -1.25 20.14 18.52
CA GLY A 222 -2.50 20.50 17.84
C GLY A 222 -3.34 19.29 17.42
N VAL A 223 -4.10 19.44 16.33
CA VAL A 223 -5.07 18.43 15.85
C VAL A 223 -4.39 17.19 15.29
N SER A 224 -3.18 17.30 14.75
CA SER A 224 -2.42 16.15 14.23
C SER A 224 -2.10 15.13 15.34
N GLY A 225 -1.94 15.57 16.60
CA GLY A 225 -1.80 14.69 17.75
C GLY A 225 -3.04 13.81 18.04
N TRP A 226 -4.18 14.06 17.39
CA TRP A 226 -5.39 13.22 17.51
C TRP A 226 -5.37 12.03 16.55
N ILE A 227 -4.46 12.02 15.57
CA ILE A 227 -4.38 10.98 14.53
C ILE A 227 -4.13 9.58 15.14
N PRO A 228 -3.15 9.37 16.05
CA PRO A 228 -2.94 8.05 16.67
C PRO A 228 -4.19 7.57 17.42
N GLU A 229 -4.85 8.49 18.13
CA GLU A 229 -6.06 8.22 18.91
C GLU A 229 -7.27 7.86 18.01
N ALA A 230 -7.34 8.45 16.81
CA ALA A 230 -8.32 8.09 15.79
C ALA A 230 -8.09 6.67 15.25
N TYR A 231 -6.84 6.25 15.06
CA TYR A 231 -6.53 4.88 14.67
C TYR A 231 -6.87 3.88 15.78
N THR A 232 -6.59 4.20 17.05
CA THR A 232 -7.08 3.39 18.19
C THR A 232 -8.60 3.22 18.15
N TRP A 233 -9.34 4.27 17.76
CA TRP A 233 -10.79 4.15 17.60
C TRP A 233 -11.20 3.22 16.46
N TYR A 234 -10.55 3.31 15.30
CA TYR A 234 -10.83 2.43 14.17
C TYR A 234 -10.47 0.97 14.46
N GLU A 235 -9.36 0.72 15.16
CA GLU A 235 -8.98 -0.60 15.65
C GLU A 235 -10.02 -1.17 16.59
N TYR A 236 -10.47 -0.40 17.59
CA TYR A 236 -11.53 -0.81 18.51
C TYR A 236 -12.83 -1.16 17.77
N GLN A 237 -13.25 -0.34 16.81
CA GLN A 237 -14.45 -0.62 16.02
C GLN A 237 -14.32 -1.90 15.21
N PHE A 238 -13.15 -2.14 14.61
CA PHE A 238 -12.89 -3.35 13.85
C PHE A 238 -12.83 -4.59 14.73
N TRP A 239 -12.11 -4.54 15.86
CA TRP A 239 -12.06 -5.62 16.85
C TRP A 239 -13.45 -6.02 17.35
N ARG A 240 -14.31 -5.03 17.68
CA ARG A 240 -15.71 -5.31 18.05
C ARG A 240 -16.53 -5.92 16.92
N ALA A 241 -16.28 -5.51 15.68
CA ALA A 241 -16.96 -6.11 14.54
C ALA A 241 -16.52 -7.58 14.36
N LEU A 242 -15.23 -7.88 14.46
CA LEU A 242 -14.71 -9.25 14.43
C LEU A 242 -15.28 -10.11 15.57
N GLN A 243 -15.40 -9.55 16.78
CA GLN A 243 -16.00 -10.22 17.93
C GLN A 243 -17.45 -10.63 17.63
N ARG A 244 -18.28 -9.68 17.15
CA ARG A 244 -19.69 -9.94 16.80
C ARG A 244 -19.83 -10.96 15.67
N SER A 245 -18.92 -10.93 14.70
CA SER A 245 -18.88 -11.90 13.59
C SER A 245 -18.23 -13.24 13.97
N LYS A 246 -17.77 -13.42 15.21
CA LYS A 246 -17.05 -14.62 15.68
C LYS A 246 -15.80 -14.94 14.85
N ARG A 247 -15.09 -13.90 14.41
CA ARG A 247 -13.90 -13.99 13.52
C ARG A 247 -12.57 -13.72 14.22
N LEU A 248 -12.55 -13.40 15.51
CA LEU A 248 -11.30 -13.20 16.25
C LEU A 248 -10.52 -14.52 16.37
N LEU A 249 -9.33 -14.59 15.80
CA LEU A 249 -8.46 -15.77 15.89
C LEU A 249 -7.98 -15.97 17.33
N GLY A 250 -8.10 -17.19 17.87
CA GLY A 250 -7.58 -17.54 19.20
C GLY A 250 -8.28 -16.85 20.37
N GLN A 251 -9.35 -16.08 20.14
CA GLN A 251 -10.15 -15.44 21.17
C GLN A 251 -11.58 -16.01 21.17
N HIS A 252 -12.31 -15.91 22.29
CA HIS A 252 -13.73 -16.26 22.38
C HIS A 252 -14.06 -17.69 21.89
N ASN A 253 -13.24 -18.67 22.29
CA ASN A 253 -13.35 -20.10 21.94
C ASN A 253 -13.12 -20.48 20.47
N ARG A 254 -12.70 -19.54 19.60
CA ARG A 254 -12.32 -19.86 18.22
C ARG A 254 -10.93 -20.50 18.19
N LYS A 255 -10.83 -21.74 17.74
CA LYS A 255 -9.54 -22.43 17.62
C LYS A 255 -8.74 -21.86 16.45
N ILE A 256 -7.41 -21.85 16.56
CA ILE A 256 -6.51 -21.37 15.50
C ILE A 256 -6.79 -22.09 14.15
N GLN A 257 -7.11 -23.38 14.22
CA GLN A 257 -7.38 -24.24 13.07
C GLN A 257 -8.64 -23.83 12.28
N GLU A 258 -9.57 -23.12 12.93
CA GLU A 258 -10.79 -22.60 12.30
C GLU A 258 -10.50 -21.34 11.47
N GLY A 259 -9.25 -20.83 11.51
CA GLY A 259 -8.86 -19.56 10.93
C GLY A 259 -9.47 -18.38 11.66
N GLY A 260 -9.44 -17.20 11.06
CA GLY A 260 -9.91 -15.96 11.68
C GLY A 260 -8.93 -14.82 11.48
N VAL A 261 -9.16 -13.72 12.18
CA VAL A 261 -8.35 -12.51 12.11
C VAL A 261 -7.75 -12.22 13.48
N GLU A 262 -6.44 -12.06 13.52
CA GLU A 262 -5.68 -11.50 14.63
C GLU A 262 -5.15 -10.13 14.21
N VAL A 263 -5.21 -9.16 15.11
CA VAL A 263 -4.57 -7.85 14.92
C VAL A 263 -3.51 -7.68 16.01
N ARG A 264 -2.32 -7.21 15.62
CA ARG A 264 -1.17 -6.99 16.50
C ARG A 264 -0.63 -5.57 16.31
N GLU A 265 -0.28 -4.92 17.41
CA GLU A 265 0.36 -3.61 17.41
C GLU A 265 1.88 -3.76 17.45
N TRP A 266 2.55 -3.18 16.46
CA TRP A 266 3.99 -3.03 16.36
C TRP A 266 4.46 -1.89 17.24
N LYS A 267 5.46 -2.15 18.09
CA LYS A 267 6.09 -1.15 18.93
C LYS A 267 7.54 -1.50 19.21
N LYS A 268 8.42 -0.52 19.00
CA LYS A 268 9.82 -0.59 19.41
C LYS A 268 10.25 0.79 19.91
N GLU A 269 10.95 0.81 21.04
CA GLU A 269 11.32 2.06 21.70
C GLU A 269 12.21 2.93 20.82
N GLY A 270 11.82 4.19 20.64
CA GLY A 270 12.49 5.15 19.78
C GLY A 270 12.22 4.97 18.28
N TRP A 271 11.36 4.03 17.87
CA TRP A 271 11.05 3.77 16.47
C TRP A 271 9.60 4.09 16.11
N THR A 272 9.40 4.51 14.87
CA THR A 272 8.07 4.62 14.24
C THR A 272 7.83 3.48 13.24
N TYR A 273 6.57 3.17 12.97
CA TYR A 273 6.16 2.09 12.07
C TYR A 273 5.40 2.62 10.86
N HIS A 274 5.78 2.14 9.67
CA HIS A 274 5.21 2.60 8.41
C HIS A 274 5.24 1.55 7.31
N ALA A 275 5.47 0.27 7.61
CA ALA A 275 5.41 -0.77 6.58
C ALA A 275 3.98 -0.95 6.04
N LYS A 276 3.86 -1.29 4.76
CA LYS A 276 2.61 -1.74 4.13
C LYS A 276 2.83 -2.95 3.25
N GLY A 277 1.87 -3.85 3.23
CA GLY A 277 1.92 -5.04 2.40
C GLY A 277 0.79 -6.02 2.66
N ILE A 278 0.59 -6.92 1.71
CA ILE A 278 -0.24 -8.11 1.89
C ILE A 278 0.56 -9.32 1.39
N TRP A 279 0.61 -10.39 2.17
CA TRP A 279 1.26 -11.65 1.84
C TRP A 279 0.19 -12.73 1.83
N TYR A 280 0.16 -13.54 0.78
CA TYR A 280 -0.67 -14.73 0.70
C TYR A 280 0.22 -15.97 0.69
N SER A 281 -0.05 -16.87 1.65
CA SER A 281 0.59 -18.18 1.73
C SER A 281 -0.48 -19.25 1.48
N PRO A 282 -0.30 -20.10 0.46
CA PRO A 282 -1.25 -21.16 0.15
C PRO A 282 -1.28 -22.22 1.26
N PRO A 283 -2.37 -23.00 1.36
CA PRO A 283 -2.45 -24.08 2.34
C PRO A 283 -1.43 -25.18 1.98
N SER A 284 -0.72 -25.72 2.97
CA SER A 284 0.28 -26.77 2.76
C SER A 284 0.13 -27.93 3.74
N ALA A 285 0.36 -29.15 3.23
CA ALA A 285 0.34 -30.37 4.04
C ALA A 285 1.46 -30.40 5.08
N GLN A 286 2.63 -29.82 4.78
CA GLN A 286 3.82 -29.90 5.64
C GLN A 286 3.83 -28.85 6.77
N GLY A 287 2.97 -27.83 6.74
CA GLY A 287 2.98 -26.73 7.72
C GLY A 287 2.65 -25.39 7.07
N PRO A 288 2.79 -24.27 7.81
CA PRO A 288 2.70 -22.93 7.23
C PRO A 288 3.63 -22.79 6.03
N ALA A 289 3.06 -22.60 4.83
CA ALA A 289 3.83 -22.37 3.63
C ALA A 289 4.47 -20.98 3.67
N ALA A 290 5.57 -20.82 2.94
CA ALA A 290 6.09 -19.50 2.64
C ALA A 290 5.13 -18.77 1.67
N PRO A 291 5.06 -17.43 1.70
CA PRO A 291 4.23 -16.67 0.77
C PRO A 291 4.61 -16.93 -0.69
N THR A 292 3.61 -17.14 -1.53
CA THR A 292 3.79 -17.25 -3.00
C THR A 292 3.28 -16.03 -3.73
N MET A 293 2.59 -15.12 -3.02
CA MET A 293 2.09 -13.88 -3.59
C MET A 293 2.19 -12.76 -2.58
N VAL A 294 2.71 -11.60 -3.01
CA VAL A 294 2.90 -10.42 -2.17
C VAL A 294 2.50 -9.17 -2.92
N HIS A 295 1.64 -8.38 -2.29
CA HIS A 295 1.34 -7.02 -2.71
C HIS A 295 2.22 -6.03 -1.94
N VAL A 296 2.92 -5.14 -2.65
CA VAL A 296 3.83 -4.15 -2.07
C VAL A 296 3.68 -2.79 -2.77
N GLY A 297 3.79 -1.71 -2.02
CA GLY A 297 3.71 -0.35 -2.57
C GLY A 297 3.40 0.70 -1.50
N SER A 298 2.93 1.88 -1.92
CA SER A 298 2.70 3.02 -1.04
C SER A 298 1.36 3.02 -0.29
N SER A 299 0.41 2.18 -0.69
CA SER A 299 -0.96 2.16 -0.17
C SER A 299 -1.05 1.74 1.28
N ASN A 300 -1.81 2.53 2.07
CA ASN A 300 -2.10 2.24 3.48
C ASN A 300 -3.36 1.39 3.65
N TYR A 301 -4.00 0.98 2.55
CA TYR A 301 -5.23 0.19 2.51
C TYR A 301 -6.44 0.85 3.17
N GLY A 302 -6.37 2.16 3.42
CA GLY A 302 -7.46 2.97 3.97
C GLY A 302 -8.33 3.63 2.89
N SER A 303 -9.35 4.39 3.33
CA SER A 303 -10.25 5.08 2.39
C SER A 303 -9.52 6.15 1.57
N ARG A 304 -8.50 6.76 2.15
CA ARG A 304 -7.65 7.75 1.48
C ARG A 304 -6.87 7.15 0.31
N SER A 305 -6.11 6.08 0.52
CA SER A 305 -5.41 5.36 -0.56
C SER A 305 -6.38 4.86 -1.62
N ALA A 306 -7.57 4.39 -1.21
CA ALA A 306 -8.56 3.92 -2.15
C ALA A 306 -9.16 5.03 -3.02
N ASN A 307 -9.34 6.27 -2.51
CA ASN A 307 -10.21 7.26 -3.16
C ASN A 307 -9.56 8.60 -3.50
N LEU A 308 -8.44 8.95 -2.88
CA LEU A 308 -7.88 10.31 -2.91
C LEU A 308 -6.43 10.33 -3.38
N ASP A 309 -5.63 9.34 -2.99
CA ASP A 309 -4.21 9.31 -3.34
C ASP A 309 -3.98 8.71 -4.74
N LEU A 310 -2.80 9.00 -5.31
CA LEU A 310 -2.27 8.34 -6.50
C LEU A 310 -1.25 7.28 -6.06
N GLU A 311 -1.66 6.03 -6.14
CA GLU A 311 -0.89 4.87 -5.71
C GLU A 311 -0.39 4.08 -6.93
N CYS A 312 0.85 3.61 -6.84
CA CYS A 312 1.45 2.64 -7.74
C CYS A 312 2.01 1.53 -6.86
N THR A 313 1.51 0.32 -7.07
CA THR A 313 1.86 -0.86 -6.28
C THR A 313 2.17 -2.03 -7.21
N PHE A 314 2.78 -3.08 -6.67
CA PHE A 314 3.09 -4.29 -7.42
C PHE A 314 2.49 -5.48 -6.71
N LEU A 315 1.84 -6.34 -7.49
CA LEU A 315 1.52 -7.70 -7.11
C LEU A 315 2.60 -8.63 -7.66
N VAL A 316 3.35 -9.22 -6.74
CA VAL A 316 4.40 -10.19 -7.03
C VAL A 316 3.82 -11.58 -6.82
N SER A 317 3.92 -12.47 -7.80
CA SER A 317 3.62 -13.90 -7.66
C SER A 317 4.87 -14.69 -7.99
N THR A 318 5.24 -15.69 -7.18
CA THR A 318 6.50 -16.41 -7.35
C THR A 318 6.38 -17.90 -7.00
N ASP A 319 7.03 -18.73 -7.82
CA ASP A 319 7.34 -20.13 -7.57
C ASP A 319 8.76 -20.31 -6.99
N SER A 320 9.58 -19.25 -6.96
CA SER A 320 10.94 -19.26 -6.42
C SER A 320 10.94 -19.51 -4.91
N LYS A 321 11.55 -20.61 -4.48
CA LYS A 321 11.63 -20.96 -3.05
C LYS A 321 12.49 -19.98 -2.26
N GLU A 322 13.54 -19.46 -2.89
CA GLU A 322 14.41 -18.47 -2.26
C GLU A 322 13.65 -17.16 -2.02
N LEU A 323 12.97 -16.63 -3.04
CA LEU A 323 12.19 -15.40 -2.89
C LEU A 323 11.04 -15.58 -1.90
N SER A 324 10.29 -16.69 -1.98
CA SER A 324 9.26 -17.02 -1.00
C SER A 324 9.80 -17.06 0.44
N HIS A 325 11.01 -17.61 0.66
CA HIS A 325 11.62 -17.65 1.99
C HIS A 325 11.97 -16.24 2.48
N ARG A 326 12.59 -15.40 1.64
CA ARG A 326 12.91 -14.00 1.98
C ARG A 326 11.64 -13.19 2.31
N LEU A 327 10.57 -13.39 1.55
CA LEU A 327 9.26 -12.75 1.80
C LEU A 327 8.63 -13.23 3.12
N LYS A 328 8.84 -14.49 3.49
CA LYS A 328 8.42 -15.03 4.79
C LYS A 328 9.21 -14.36 5.93
N GLU A 329 10.53 -14.35 5.85
CA GLU A 329 11.43 -13.74 6.84
C GLU A 329 11.14 -12.25 7.02
N GLU A 330 10.85 -11.54 5.93
CA GLU A 330 10.45 -10.14 5.96
C GLU A 330 9.21 -9.94 6.84
N PHE A 331 8.14 -10.71 6.62
CA PHE A 331 6.91 -10.58 7.40
C PHE A 331 7.09 -11.06 8.86
N GLU A 332 7.89 -12.10 9.09
CA GLU A 332 8.26 -12.55 10.44
C GLU A 332 9.07 -11.48 11.20
N THR A 333 9.94 -10.75 10.51
CA THR A 333 10.70 -9.61 11.09
C THR A 333 9.77 -8.46 11.49
N LEU A 334 8.71 -8.19 10.72
CA LEU A 334 7.70 -7.21 11.15
C LEU A 334 6.95 -7.71 12.38
N GLN A 335 6.63 -9.00 12.44
CA GLN A 335 5.90 -9.58 13.58
C GLN A 335 6.70 -9.65 14.88
N SER A 336 8.04 -9.70 14.83
CA SER A 336 8.88 -9.86 16.03
C SER A 336 8.73 -8.74 17.06
N ASP A 337 8.41 -7.53 16.59
CA ASP A 337 8.14 -6.34 17.41
C ASP A 337 6.62 -6.04 17.53
N ALA A 338 5.76 -6.88 16.96
CA ALA A 338 4.30 -6.79 17.04
C ALA A 338 3.73 -7.70 18.15
N LYS A 339 4.08 -7.37 19.39
CA LYS A 339 3.84 -8.23 20.56
C LYS A 339 2.48 -8.01 21.22
N ASP A 340 1.91 -6.83 21.11
CA ASP A 340 0.62 -6.50 21.71
C ASP A 340 -0.51 -7.03 20.81
N ILE A 341 -1.28 -7.99 21.32
CA ILE A 341 -2.48 -8.50 20.65
C ILE A 341 -3.63 -7.53 20.91
N VAL A 342 -4.40 -7.21 19.87
CA VAL A 342 -5.61 -6.41 19.99
C VAL A 342 -6.73 -7.27 20.59
N ASP A 343 -6.97 -7.06 21.87
CA ASP A 343 -7.98 -7.74 22.67
C ASP A 343 -8.68 -6.77 23.63
N GLU A 344 -9.56 -7.31 24.48
CA GLU A 344 -10.26 -6.52 25.48
C GLU A 344 -9.31 -5.85 26.48
N LYS A 345 -8.23 -6.53 26.88
CA LYS A 345 -7.25 -6.02 27.87
C LYS A 345 -6.51 -4.82 27.31
N LEU A 346 -6.14 -4.84 26.03
CA LEU A 346 -5.51 -3.71 25.35
C LEU A 346 -6.39 -2.46 25.46
N PHE A 347 -7.67 -2.55 25.11
CA PHE A 347 -8.59 -1.40 25.18
C PHE A 347 -9.00 -0.99 26.60
N GLN A 348 -8.70 -1.79 27.61
CA GLN A 348 -8.85 -1.41 29.02
C GLN A 348 -7.74 -0.47 29.49
N ARG A 349 -6.56 -0.46 28.86
CA ARG A 349 -5.42 0.39 29.24
C ARG A 349 -5.78 1.89 29.20
N PRO A 350 -5.27 2.73 30.12
CA PRO A 350 -5.60 4.16 30.18
C PRO A 350 -5.20 4.95 28.93
N ASP A 351 -4.05 4.62 28.34
CA ASP A 351 -3.51 5.24 27.12
C ASP A 351 -4.29 4.89 25.85
N ARG A 352 -5.14 3.84 25.90
CA ARG A 352 -6.03 3.44 24.79
C ARG A 352 -7.42 4.07 24.87
N LYS A 353 -7.69 4.95 25.86
CA LYS A 353 -8.99 5.62 26.01
C LYS A 353 -9.13 6.80 25.04
N VAL A 354 -9.97 6.60 24.03
CA VAL A 354 -10.31 7.63 23.03
C VAL A 354 -11.30 8.66 23.59
N ARG A 355 -10.91 9.93 23.53
CA ARG A 355 -11.67 11.13 23.88
C ARG A 355 -12.89 11.30 22.96
N ARG A 356 -13.99 11.81 23.52
CA ARG A 356 -15.26 12.01 22.78
C ARG A 356 -15.10 12.86 21.53
N ARG A 357 -14.34 13.97 21.61
CA ARG A 357 -14.07 14.85 20.47
C ARG A 357 -13.37 14.14 19.30
N VAL A 358 -12.44 13.22 19.60
CA VAL A 358 -11.74 12.45 18.58
C VAL A 358 -12.66 11.43 17.93
N LYS A 359 -13.56 10.77 18.69
CA LYS A 359 -14.58 9.89 18.12
C LYS A 359 -15.50 10.61 17.14
N ILE A 360 -15.94 11.82 17.48
CA ILE A 360 -16.78 12.66 16.62
C ILE A 360 -16.00 13.08 15.37
N ALA A 361 -14.78 13.59 15.53
CA ALA A 361 -13.93 13.97 14.39
C ALA A 361 -13.66 12.77 13.46
N SER A 362 -13.37 11.59 14.01
CA SER A 362 -13.14 10.35 13.26
C SER A 362 -14.39 9.88 12.51
N TRP A 363 -15.59 10.21 12.98
CA TRP A 363 -16.84 9.92 12.30
C TRP A 363 -17.07 10.86 11.11
N ILE A 364 -16.78 12.15 11.28
CA ILE A 364 -16.85 13.16 10.20
C ILE A 364 -15.83 12.84 9.10
N LEU A 365 -14.61 12.45 9.49
CA LEU A 365 -13.48 12.23 8.59
C LEU A 365 -13.38 10.79 8.05
N LYS A 366 -14.40 9.95 8.26
CA LYS A 366 -14.38 8.51 7.96
C LYS A 366 -14.04 8.16 6.50
N GLY A 367 -14.19 9.10 5.56
CA GLY A 367 -13.84 8.95 4.14
C GLY A 367 -12.46 9.54 3.75
N MET A 368 -11.81 10.26 4.64
CA MET A 368 -10.56 10.99 4.38
C MET A 368 -9.31 10.33 5.02
N LEU A 369 -9.52 9.35 5.91
CA LEU A 369 -8.49 8.59 6.61
C LEU A 369 -8.45 7.12 6.21
#